data_AF-B4HAI4-F1
#
_entry.id   AF-B4HAI4-F1
#
_cell.length_a   1.000
_cell.length_b   1.000
_cell.length_c   1.000
_cell.angle_alpha   90.00
_cell.angle_beta   90.00
_cell.angle_gamma   90.00
#
_symmetry.space_group_name_H-M   'P 1'
#
loop_
_entity.id
_entity.type
_entity.pdbx_description
1 polymer ?
#
loop_
_entity_poly.entity_id
_entity_poly.type
_entity_poly.pdbx_seq_one_letter_code
_entity_poly.pdbx_strand_id
1 'polypeptide(L)'
;MDQARTLLARQSKDVEFQDVFYTVKERTNFWVMLGSGSLLNAISGFRRDGVTGCIKMKRDNACYITQDDHHQTLLTVEELMNLSCDLKLKQRHRKAEVLTEILENLNLNHRRNVTAEKLSGGERKRLSIALELVDNPNIFFLDEPTSGLDEVTAAQCIRLLRGMAREGRTIVCTIHQPSATIYNCFDSIYVLAKGHCVYQGSPRATIPFLRLAQLDCPRNYSPSDYIIELVDAEDGHLVPALSELTENGKLIYVASPGGHR
;
A
#
# COMPACT_ATOMS: atom_id res chain seq x y z
N MET A 1 -0.79 55.48 -8.90
CA MET A 1 0.02 55.42 -7.66
C MET A 1 -1.00 55.42 -6.52
N ASP A 2 -1.24 54.38 -5.76
CA ASP A 2 -0.51 53.14 -5.52
C ASP A 2 -1.54 52.09 -5.05
N GLN A 3 -1.53 50.90 -5.67
CA GLN A 3 -2.42 49.79 -5.32
C GLN A 3 -1.85 49.13 -4.07
N ALA A 4 -2.45 49.41 -2.91
CA ALA A 4 -2.13 48.74 -1.66
C ALA A 4 -2.45 47.24 -1.78
N ARG A 5 -1.37 46.46 -1.86
CA ARG A 5 -1.32 45.00 -1.89
C ARG A 5 -2.19 44.39 -0.78
N THR A 6 -3.30 43.80 -1.19
CA THR A 6 -4.00 42.78 -0.41
C THR A 6 -3.04 41.63 -0.16
N LEU A 7 -2.49 41.55 1.04
CA LEU A 7 -1.79 40.37 1.56
C LEU A 7 -2.81 39.23 1.60
N LEU A 8 -2.85 38.45 0.52
CA LEU A 8 -3.46 37.13 0.53
C LEU A 8 -2.61 36.26 1.48
N ALA A 9 -2.99 36.23 2.74
CA ALA A 9 -2.63 35.16 3.65
C ALA A 9 -3.17 33.87 3.02
N ARG A 10 -2.32 33.17 2.24
CA ARG A 10 -2.57 31.77 1.93
C ARG A 10 -2.49 31.06 3.28
N GLN A 11 -3.65 30.63 3.78
CA GLN A 11 -3.72 29.58 4.79
C GLN A 11 -2.69 28.52 4.39
N SER A 12 -1.69 28.31 5.25
CA SER A 12 -0.85 27.13 5.13
C SER A 12 -1.80 25.95 5.16
N LYS A 13 -1.83 25.15 4.09
CA LYS A 13 -2.47 23.83 4.20
C LYS A 13 -1.80 23.14 5.39
N ASP A 14 -2.60 22.54 6.26
CA ASP A 14 -2.07 21.71 7.34
C ASP A 14 -1.07 20.72 6.74
N VAL A 15 0.11 20.63 7.34
CA VAL A 15 1.17 19.73 6.87
C VAL A 15 0.66 18.31 7.10
N GLU A 16 0.31 17.59 6.03
CA GLU A 16 -0.22 16.23 6.15
C GLU A 16 0.82 15.27 6.78
N PHE A 17 2.12 15.43 6.47
CA PHE A 17 3.23 14.65 7.03
C PHE A 17 4.52 15.48 7.16
N GLN A 18 5.29 15.27 8.23
CA GLN A 18 6.51 16.02 8.51
C GLN A 18 7.70 15.10 8.83
N ASP A 19 8.81 15.30 8.12
CA ASP A 19 10.11 14.64 8.35
C ASP A 19 10.04 13.11 8.52
N VAL A 20 9.14 12.46 7.79
CA VAL A 20 8.94 11.01 7.82
C VAL A 20 10.10 10.29 7.13
N PHE A 21 10.75 9.38 7.85
CA PHE A 21 11.82 8.53 7.30
C PHE A 21 11.30 7.12 7.05
N TYR A 22 11.69 6.54 5.92
CA TYR A 22 11.42 5.14 5.63
C TYR A 22 12.56 4.54 4.80
N THR A 23 12.81 3.24 4.98
CA THR A 23 13.80 2.50 4.17
C THR A 23 13.21 1.19 3.72
N VAL A 24 13.08 1.01 2.40
CA VAL A 24 12.68 -0.26 1.80
C VAL A 24 13.94 -1.00 1.34
N LYS A 25 14.22 -2.16 1.94
CA LYS A 25 15.32 -3.03 1.48
C LYS A 25 14.93 -3.71 0.16
N GLU A 26 15.87 -3.80 -0.76
CA GLU A 26 15.66 -4.53 -2.02
C GLU A 26 15.42 -6.03 -1.76
N ARG A 27 14.47 -6.61 -2.51
CA ARG A 27 14.22 -8.06 -2.66
C ARG A 27 13.63 -8.84 -1.47
N THR A 28 12.56 -8.34 -0.87
CA THR A 28 11.43 -9.12 -0.28
C THR A 28 10.81 -8.27 0.81
N ASN A 29 9.78 -7.49 0.50
CA ASN A 29 9.02 -6.85 1.55
C ASN A 29 7.60 -6.54 1.05
N PHE A 30 6.60 -7.16 1.67
CA PHE A 30 5.23 -6.73 1.60
C PHE A 30 4.97 -5.70 2.70
N TRP A 31 4.88 -4.43 2.29
CA TRP A 31 4.67 -3.29 3.18
C TRP A 31 3.21 -2.89 3.22
N VAL A 32 2.72 -2.62 4.42
CA VAL A 32 1.45 -1.91 4.60
C VAL A 32 1.69 -0.56 5.26
N MET A 33 1.01 0.45 4.73
CA MET A 33 0.90 1.77 5.34
C MET A 33 -0.50 1.94 5.92
N LEU A 34 -0.57 2.20 7.22
CA LEU A 34 -1.81 2.52 7.93
C LEU A 34 -1.85 4.03 8.18
N GLY A 35 -2.95 4.70 7.80
CA GLY A 35 -3.21 6.09 8.19
C GLY A 35 -3.01 7.20 7.15
N SER A 36 -2.63 6.92 5.89
CA SER A 36 -2.98 7.83 4.77
C SER A 36 -2.66 7.28 3.36
N GLY A 37 -3.63 7.39 2.45
CA GLY A 37 -3.38 7.29 1.00
C GLY A 37 -2.50 8.42 0.47
N SER A 38 -2.51 9.59 1.11
CA SER A 38 -1.71 10.76 0.67
C SER A 38 -0.20 10.51 0.69
N LEU A 39 0.34 9.83 1.71
CA LEU A 39 1.77 9.53 1.73
C LEU A 39 2.14 8.52 0.62
N LEU A 40 1.28 7.52 0.34
CA LEU A 40 1.47 6.59 -0.77
C LEU A 40 1.54 7.33 -2.11
N ASN A 41 0.65 8.30 -2.32
CA ASN A 41 0.62 9.15 -3.49
C ASN A 41 1.88 10.01 -3.64
N ALA A 42 2.44 10.50 -2.53
CA ALA A 42 3.68 11.28 -2.54
C ALA A 42 4.90 10.41 -2.89
N ILE A 43 5.02 9.21 -2.29
CA ILE A 43 6.18 8.32 -2.52
C ILE A 43 6.17 7.70 -3.92
N SER A 44 5.00 7.35 -4.44
CA SER A 44 4.84 6.85 -5.81
C SER A 44 5.13 7.93 -6.86
N GLY A 45 5.04 9.20 -6.46
CA GLY A 45 5.15 10.35 -7.35
C GLY A 45 3.88 10.66 -8.12
N PHE A 46 2.75 10.06 -7.72
CA PHE A 46 1.40 10.35 -8.22
C PHE A 46 0.96 11.78 -7.84
N ARG A 47 1.29 12.23 -6.62
CA ARG A 47 1.22 13.65 -6.22
C ARG A 47 2.62 14.22 -5.99
N ARG A 48 2.89 15.37 -6.62
CA ARG A 48 4.17 16.10 -6.50
C ARG A 48 4.01 17.49 -5.88
N ASP A 49 2.80 18.02 -5.88
CA ASP A 49 2.50 19.33 -5.30
C ASP A 49 2.52 19.25 -3.76
N GLY A 50 3.25 20.17 -3.12
CA GLY A 50 3.34 20.25 -1.66
C GLY A 50 4.26 19.22 -1.00
N VAL A 51 4.98 18.40 -1.77
CA VAL A 51 5.93 17.42 -1.24
C VAL A 51 7.32 18.04 -1.20
N THR A 52 7.93 18.12 -0.02
CA THR A 52 9.34 18.51 0.17
C THR A 52 10.11 17.34 0.77
N GLY A 53 11.40 17.20 0.39
CA GLY A 53 12.24 16.09 0.84
C GLY A 53 12.97 15.38 -0.31
N CYS A 54 13.69 14.31 0.00
CA CYS A 54 14.46 13.53 -0.97
C CYS A 54 13.93 12.09 -1.05
N ILE A 55 13.29 11.76 -2.17
CA ILE A 55 12.89 10.37 -2.46
C ILE A 55 13.98 9.74 -3.33
N LYS A 56 14.78 8.85 -2.73
CA LYS A 56 15.76 8.04 -3.46
C LYS A 56 15.12 6.71 -3.84
N MET A 57 14.49 6.65 -5.00
CA MET A 57 13.91 5.43 -5.54
C MET A 57 14.27 5.27 -7.02
N LYS A 58 14.62 4.05 -7.42
CA LYS A 58 14.76 3.69 -8.83
C LYS A 58 13.37 3.53 -9.44
N ARG A 59 12.81 4.63 -9.92
CA ARG A 59 11.42 4.70 -10.45
C ARG A 59 11.23 3.98 -11.77
N ASP A 60 12.30 3.63 -12.47
CA ASP A 60 12.29 3.13 -13.85
C ASP A 60 11.53 1.80 -14.06
N ASN A 61 10.97 1.21 -13.00
CA ASN A 61 10.14 0.01 -13.10
C ASN A 61 9.11 -0.10 -11.94
N ALA A 62 8.36 0.97 -11.69
CA ALA A 62 7.32 1.02 -10.66
C ALA A 62 5.93 1.31 -11.26
N CYS A 63 4.89 0.69 -10.72
CA CYS A 63 3.49 0.95 -11.10
C CYS A 63 2.64 1.39 -9.90
N TYR A 64 1.53 2.08 -10.17
CA TYR A 64 0.56 2.54 -9.17
C TYR A 64 -0.83 2.02 -9.53
N ILE A 65 -1.49 1.36 -8.58
CA ILE A 65 -2.86 0.87 -8.71
C ILE A 65 -3.72 1.67 -7.73
N THR A 66 -4.76 2.35 -8.25
CA THR A 66 -5.69 3.16 -7.46
C THR A 66 -6.69 2.29 -6.70
N GLN A 67 -7.34 2.91 -5.70
CA GLN A 67 -8.45 2.30 -4.95
C GLN A 67 -9.61 1.94 -5.89
N ASP A 68 -10.03 2.90 -6.73
CA ASP A 68 -11.09 2.72 -7.70
C ASP A 68 -10.57 2.07 -8.99
N ASP A 69 -11.27 1.02 -9.43
CA ASP A 69 -10.96 0.26 -10.65
C ASP A 69 -11.65 0.92 -11.87
N HIS A 70 -10.91 1.77 -12.60
CA HIS A 70 -11.43 2.54 -13.74
C HIS A 70 -11.31 1.78 -15.08
N HIS A 71 -11.94 0.60 -15.18
CA HIS A 71 -11.93 -0.21 -16.41
C HIS A 71 -13.01 0.21 -17.41
N GLN A 72 -12.75 0.04 -18.72
CA GLN A 72 -13.82 0.13 -19.73
C GLN A 72 -14.77 -1.05 -19.57
N THR A 73 -15.97 -0.77 -19.04
CA THR A 73 -16.94 -1.77 -18.57
C THR A 73 -17.46 -2.70 -19.66
N LEU A 74 -17.57 -2.19 -20.89
CA LEU A 74 -18.09 -2.91 -22.06
C LEU A 74 -17.05 -3.80 -22.75
N LEU A 75 -15.76 -3.64 -22.42
CA LEU A 75 -14.71 -4.48 -22.97
C LEU A 75 -14.55 -5.76 -22.13
N THR A 76 -14.21 -6.84 -22.82
CA THR A 76 -13.85 -8.11 -22.19
C THR A 76 -12.48 -8.04 -21.52
N VAL A 77 -12.23 -8.96 -20.58
CA VAL A 77 -10.91 -9.14 -19.97
C VAL A 77 -9.82 -9.30 -21.03
N GLU A 78 -10.08 -10.09 -22.07
CA GLU A 78 -9.13 -10.30 -23.17
C GLU A 78 -8.86 -9.02 -23.96
N GLU A 79 -9.90 -8.24 -24.31
CA GLU A 79 -9.73 -6.98 -25.04
C GLU A 79 -8.93 -5.96 -24.23
N LEU A 80 -9.22 -5.83 -22.93
CA LEU A 80 -8.48 -4.94 -22.02
C LEU A 80 -7.01 -5.35 -21.88
N MET A 81 -6.75 -6.65 -21.71
CA MET A 81 -5.39 -7.18 -21.65
C MET A 81 -4.65 -6.99 -22.98
N ASN A 82 -5.31 -7.23 -24.11
CA ASN A 82 -4.73 -7.00 -25.42
C ASN A 82 -4.36 -5.53 -25.62
N LEU A 83 -5.22 -4.60 -25.20
CA LEU A 83 -4.95 -3.17 -25.24
C LEU A 83 -3.75 -2.79 -24.37
N SER A 84 -3.69 -3.29 -23.12
CA SER A 84 -2.54 -3.04 -22.24
C SER A 84 -1.24 -3.58 -22.83
N CYS A 85 -1.27 -4.80 -23.37
CA CYS A 85 -0.14 -5.40 -24.08
C CYS A 85 0.32 -4.56 -25.27
N ASP A 86 -0.60 -4.03 -26.10
CA ASP A 86 -0.23 -3.24 -27.28
C ASP A 86 0.41 -1.89 -26.93
N LEU A 87 0.04 -1.33 -25.76
CA LEU A 87 0.54 -0.07 -25.25
C LEU A 87 1.86 -0.20 -24.47
N LYS A 88 2.00 -1.27 -23.66
CA LYS A 88 3.12 -1.45 -22.73
C LYS A 88 4.23 -2.37 -23.25
N LEU A 89 3.90 -3.42 -24.03
CA LEU A 89 4.93 -4.35 -24.50
C LEU A 89 5.76 -3.78 -25.65
N LYS A 90 7.08 -3.75 -25.44
CA LYS A 90 8.06 -3.45 -26.50
C LYS A 90 8.13 -4.58 -27.55
N GLN A 91 7.90 -5.82 -27.14
CA GLN A 91 8.02 -7.02 -27.97
C GLN A 91 6.67 -7.67 -28.22
N ARG A 92 5.98 -7.25 -29.28
CA ARG A 92 4.61 -7.70 -29.60
C ARG A 92 4.48 -9.20 -29.93
N HIS A 93 5.56 -9.86 -30.33
CA HIS A 93 5.53 -11.28 -30.72
C HIS A 93 5.25 -12.22 -29.54
N ARG A 94 5.54 -11.81 -28.30
CA ARG A 94 5.26 -12.60 -27.08
C ARG A 94 3.91 -12.27 -26.41
N LYS A 95 3.09 -11.44 -27.06
CA LYS A 95 1.84 -10.90 -26.49
C LYS A 95 0.90 -12.00 -25.99
N ALA A 96 0.67 -13.04 -26.80
CA ALA A 96 -0.27 -14.11 -26.46
C ALA A 96 0.20 -14.97 -25.27
N GLU A 97 1.52 -15.23 -25.22
CA GLU A 97 2.16 -15.97 -24.12
C GLU A 97 2.04 -15.20 -22.80
N VAL A 98 2.47 -13.93 -22.80
CA VAL A 98 2.44 -13.07 -21.61
C VAL A 98 1.02 -12.86 -21.11
N LEU A 99 0.06 -12.61 -22.01
CA LEU A 99 -1.35 -12.45 -21.64
C LEU A 99 -1.89 -13.70 -20.95
N THR A 100 -1.64 -14.87 -21.51
CA THR A 100 -2.15 -16.13 -20.96
C THR A 100 -1.50 -16.45 -19.62
N GLU A 101 -0.19 -16.27 -19.51
CA GLU A 101 0.57 -16.46 -18.26
C GLU A 101 0.02 -15.56 -17.13
N ILE A 102 -0.19 -14.26 -17.41
CA ILE A 102 -0.73 -13.33 -16.41
C ILE A 102 -2.15 -13.72 -15.99
N LEU A 103 -3.02 -14.05 -16.95
CA LEU A 103 -4.41 -14.44 -16.64
C LEU A 103 -4.50 -15.76 -15.87
N GLU A 104 -3.59 -16.70 -16.12
CA GLU A 104 -3.52 -17.95 -15.37
C GLU A 104 -3.01 -17.72 -13.95
N ASN A 105 -1.92 -16.96 -13.79
CA ASN A 105 -1.33 -16.65 -12.48
C ASN A 105 -2.31 -15.89 -11.55
N LEU A 106 -3.18 -15.04 -12.12
CA LEU A 106 -4.20 -14.30 -11.37
C LEU A 106 -5.55 -15.03 -11.30
N ASN A 107 -5.66 -16.24 -11.85
CA ASN A 107 -6.89 -17.03 -11.92
C ASN A 107 -8.07 -16.24 -12.54
N LEU A 108 -7.80 -15.59 -13.68
CA LEU A 108 -8.77 -14.86 -14.50
C LEU A 108 -8.98 -15.49 -15.89
N ASN A 109 -8.23 -16.54 -16.23
CA ASN A 109 -8.31 -17.17 -17.56
C ASN A 109 -9.73 -17.68 -17.90
N HIS A 110 -10.47 -18.18 -16.91
CA HIS A 110 -11.86 -18.62 -17.09
C HIS A 110 -12.87 -17.47 -17.35
N ARG A 111 -12.45 -16.20 -17.14
CA ARG A 111 -13.25 -14.99 -17.38
C ARG A 111 -12.79 -14.19 -18.60
N ARG A 112 -11.91 -14.74 -19.43
CA ARG A 112 -11.31 -14.07 -20.58
C ARG A 112 -12.32 -13.35 -21.50
N ASN A 113 -13.44 -14.00 -21.80
CA ASN A 113 -14.50 -13.48 -22.68
C ASN A 113 -15.63 -12.74 -21.93
N VAL A 114 -15.44 -12.42 -20.65
CA VAL A 114 -16.44 -11.73 -19.82
C VAL A 114 -16.14 -10.24 -19.79
N THR A 115 -17.18 -9.41 -19.93
CA THR A 115 -17.08 -7.95 -19.84
C THR A 115 -16.70 -7.50 -18.43
N ALA A 116 -15.89 -6.45 -18.32
CA ALA A 116 -15.40 -5.96 -17.03
C ALA A 116 -16.53 -5.57 -16.04
N GLU A 117 -17.69 -5.15 -16.57
CA GLU A 117 -18.90 -4.87 -15.77
C GLU A 117 -19.43 -6.11 -15.00
N LYS A 118 -19.24 -7.32 -15.55
CA LYS A 118 -19.78 -8.58 -15.00
C LYS A 118 -18.83 -9.28 -14.04
N LEU A 119 -17.65 -8.71 -13.83
CA LEU A 119 -16.68 -9.23 -12.86
C LEU A 119 -17.15 -8.93 -11.43
N SER A 120 -16.81 -9.79 -10.49
CA SER A 120 -16.89 -9.49 -9.06
C SER A 120 -15.86 -8.43 -8.67
N GLY A 121 -16.00 -7.83 -7.47
CA GLY A 121 -15.01 -6.85 -6.98
C GLY A 121 -13.59 -7.42 -6.95
N GLY A 122 -13.42 -8.66 -6.46
CA GLY A 122 -12.11 -9.33 -6.43
C GLY A 122 -11.57 -9.67 -7.82
N GLU A 123 -12.43 -10.02 -8.78
CA GLU A 123 -12.00 -10.22 -10.18
C GLU A 123 -11.59 -8.90 -10.83
N ARG A 124 -12.32 -7.80 -10.59
CA ARG A 124 -11.93 -6.45 -11.08
C ARG A 124 -10.59 -6.00 -10.51
N LYS A 125 -10.35 -6.19 -9.21
CA LYS A 125 -9.07 -5.83 -8.59
C LYS A 125 -7.91 -6.65 -9.15
N ARG A 126 -8.13 -7.96 -9.37
CA ARG A 126 -7.15 -8.82 -10.06
C ARG A 126 -6.91 -8.39 -11.50
N LEU A 127 -7.94 -7.93 -12.21
CA LEU A 127 -7.77 -7.36 -13.56
C LEU A 127 -6.90 -6.09 -13.52
N SER A 128 -7.10 -5.19 -12.55
CA SER A 128 -6.24 -4.01 -12.36
C SER A 128 -4.77 -4.40 -12.19
N ILE A 129 -4.50 -5.44 -11.38
CA ILE A 129 -3.14 -5.98 -11.20
C ILE A 129 -2.61 -6.62 -12.50
N ALA A 130 -3.47 -7.35 -13.24
CA ALA A 130 -3.12 -8.00 -14.51
C ALA A 130 -2.63 -6.99 -15.55
N LEU A 131 -3.36 -5.86 -15.68
CA LEU A 131 -3.04 -4.81 -16.65
C LEU A 131 -1.70 -4.13 -16.36
N GLU A 132 -1.30 -4.04 -15.09
CA GLU A 132 0.00 -3.49 -14.69
C GLU A 132 1.14 -4.52 -14.78
N LEU A 133 0.85 -5.81 -14.59
CA LEU A 133 1.85 -6.89 -14.72
C LEU A 133 2.43 -7.06 -16.12
N VAL A 134 1.77 -6.53 -17.15
CA VAL A 134 2.21 -6.59 -18.55
C VAL A 134 3.63 -6.03 -18.75
N ASP A 135 4.00 -4.97 -18.05
CA ASP A 135 5.36 -4.37 -18.14
C ASP A 135 6.36 -5.01 -17.16
N ASN A 136 5.92 -6.04 -16.41
CA ASN A 136 6.66 -6.72 -15.36
C ASN A 136 7.39 -5.76 -14.38
N PRO A 137 6.65 -4.87 -13.68
CA PRO A 137 7.26 -3.93 -12.75
C PRO A 137 7.88 -4.64 -11.55
N ASN A 138 8.96 -4.05 -11.02
CA ASN A 138 9.65 -4.54 -9.83
C ASN A 138 9.03 -3.99 -8.54
N ILE A 139 8.29 -2.87 -8.64
CA ILE A 139 7.69 -2.17 -7.50
C ILE A 139 6.21 -1.92 -7.81
N PHE A 140 5.34 -2.36 -6.90
CA PHE A 140 3.90 -2.09 -6.95
C PHE A 140 3.52 -1.19 -5.79
N PHE A 141 2.86 -0.08 -6.10
CA PHE A 141 2.13 0.74 -5.14
C PHE A 141 0.64 0.47 -5.31
N LEU A 142 -0.07 0.07 -4.25
CA LEU A 142 -1.51 -0.17 -4.28
C LEU A 142 -2.24 0.67 -3.24
N ASP A 143 -3.17 1.50 -3.70
CA ASP A 143 -4.02 2.28 -2.80
C ASP A 143 -5.25 1.45 -2.40
N GLU A 144 -5.37 1.13 -1.11
CA GLU A 144 -6.47 0.35 -0.53
C GLU A 144 -6.94 -0.86 -1.37
N PRO A 145 -6.07 -1.84 -1.68
CA PRO A 145 -6.41 -2.95 -2.58
C PRO A 145 -7.49 -3.90 -2.03
N THR A 146 -7.85 -3.77 -0.76
CA THR A 146 -8.90 -4.54 -0.08
C THR A 146 -10.22 -3.79 0.06
N SER A 147 -10.27 -2.52 -0.37
CA SER A 147 -11.48 -1.70 -0.26
C SER A 147 -12.63 -2.28 -1.09
N GLY A 148 -13.83 -2.35 -0.51
CA GLY A 148 -15.01 -2.91 -1.17
C GLY A 148 -15.01 -4.43 -1.40
N LEU A 149 -14.05 -5.16 -0.83
CA LEU A 149 -14.01 -6.63 -0.86
C LEU A 149 -14.53 -7.21 0.45
N ASP A 150 -15.20 -8.36 0.38
CA ASP A 150 -15.48 -9.17 1.57
C ASP A 150 -14.19 -9.76 2.15
N GLU A 151 -14.23 -10.23 3.40
CA GLU A 151 -13.05 -10.71 4.13
C GLU A 151 -12.31 -11.84 3.40
N VAL A 152 -13.03 -12.77 2.78
CA VAL A 152 -12.43 -13.91 2.07
C VAL A 152 -11.71 -13.42 0.82
N THR A 153 -12.36 -12.58 0.03
CA THR A 153 -11.78 -12.02 -1.20
C THR A 153 -10.60 -11.07 -0.90
N ALA A 154 -10.68 -10.27 0.16
CA ALA A 154 -9.59 -9.44 0.63
C ALA A 154 -8.37 -10.30 1.02
N ALA A 155 -8.57 -11.36 1.80
CA ALA A 155 -7.50 -12.28 2.18
C ALA A 155 -6.86 -12.96 0.95
N GLN A 156 -7.65 -13.32 -0.06
CA GLN A 156 -7.13 -13.85 -1.32
C GLN A 156 -6.28 -12.82 -2.08
N CYS A 157 -6.73 -11.57 -2.16
CA CYS A 157 -5.97 -10.47 -2.76
C CYS A 157 -4.61 -10.28 -2.06
N ILE A 158 -4.60 -10.24 -0.73
CA ILE A 158 -3.37 -10.10 0.07
C ILE A 158 -2.42 -11.30 -0.12
N ARG A 159 -2.94 -12.53 -0.23
CA ARG A 159 -2.12 -13.72 -0.52
C ARG A 159 -1.46 -13.66 -1.89
N LEU A 160 -2.19 -13.18 -2.89
CA LEU A 160 -1.68 -12.98 -4.25
C LEU A 160 -0.54 -11.95 -4.27
N LEU A 161 -0.75 -10.79 -3.64
CA LEU A 161 0.28 -9.75 -3.50
C LEU A 161 1.51 -10.28 -2.76
N ARG A 162 1.32 -11.07 -1.71
CA ARG A 162 2.41 -11.73 -0.99
C ARG A 162 3.16 -12.75 -1.86
N GLY A 163 2.46 -13.47 -2.73
CA GLY A 163 3.07 -14.35 -3.73
C GLY A 163 4.00 -13.58 -4.67
N MET A 164 3.49 -12.47 -5.22
CA MET A 164 4.28 -11.56 -6.06
C MET A 164 5.52 -11.01 -5.34
N ALA A 165 5.38 -10.67 -4.05
CA ALA A 165 6.51 -10.22 -3.24
C ALA A 165 7.59 -11.31 -3.06
N ARG A 166 7.18 -12.57 -2.89
CA ARG A 166 8.08 -13.73 -2.79
C ARG A 166 8.81 -14.04 -4.10
N GLU A 167 8.22 -13.68 -5.23
CA GLU A 167 8.86 -13.76 -6.56
C GLU A 167 9.92 -12.67 -6.80
N GLY A 168 10.18 -11.82 -5.80
CA GLY A 168 11.23 -10.81 -5.83
C GLY A 168 10.74 -9.39 -6.14
N ARG A 169 9.42 -9.18 -6.21
CA ARG A 169 8.82 -7.85 -6.36
C ARG A 169 8.72 -7.14 -5.01
N THR A 170 8.72 -5.82 -5.05
CA THR A 170 8.44 -4.98 -3.87
C THR A 170 6.98 -4.57 -3.93
N ILE A 171 6.21 -4.87 -2.88
CA ILE A 171 4.79 -4.51 -2.81
C ILE A 171 4.61 -3.53 -1.65
N VAL A 172 4.05 -2.37 -1.95
CA VAL A 172 3.70 -1.34 -0.98
C VAL A 172 2.23 -1.04 -1.14
N CYS A 173 1.44 -1.22 -0.09
CA CYS A 173 0.01 -0.89 -0.14
C CYS A 173 -0.45 -0.09 1.07
N THR A 174 -1.51 0.70 0.90
CA THR A 174 -2.27 1.28 2.01
C THR A 174 -3.42 0.37 2.37
N ILE A 175 -3.72 0.23 3.66
CA ILE A 175 -4.95 -0.43 4.13
C ILE A 175 -5.48 0.37 5.30
N HIS A 176 -6.76 0.75 5.25
CA HIS A 176 -7.36 1.57 6.29
C HIS A 176 -7.46 0.81 7.63
N GLN A 177 -7.98 -0.43 7.61
CA GLN A 177 -8.15 -1.28 8.79
C GLN A 177 -8.00 -2.76 8.41
N PRO A 178 -6.78 -3.34 8.49
CA PRO A 178 -6.59 -4.76 8.18
C PRO A 178 -7.14 -5.65 9.29
N SER A 179 -7.80 -6.75 8.92
CA SER A 179 -8.12 -7.80 9.90
C SER A 179 -6.85 -8.40 10.50
N ALA A 180 -6.94 -9.01 11.68
CA ALA A 180 -5.82 -9.68 12.34
C ALA A 180 -5.10 -10.69 11.43
N THR A 181 -5.86 -11.39 10.57
CA THR A 181 -5.32 -12.35 9.59
C THR A 181 -4.48 -11.65 8.52
N ILE A 182 -4.97 -10.54 7.98
CA ILE A 182 -4.26 -9.75 6.96
C ILE A 182 -3.04 -9.06 7.58
N TYR A 183 -3.17 -8.49 8.77
CA TYR A 183 -2.08 -7.81 9.49
C TYR A 183 -0.85 -8.71 9.68
N ASN A 184 -1.07 -10.00 9.98
CA ASN A 184 0.01 -10.98 10.17
C ASN A 184 0.65 -11.47 8.85
N CYS A 185 0.14 -11.06 7.69
CA CYS A 185 0.70 -11.44 6.39
C CYS A 185 1.82 -10.50 5.92
N PHE A 186 1.93 -9.30 6.49
CA PHE A 186 2.92 -8.30 6.10
C PHE A 186 4.30 -8.63 6.64
N ASP A 187 5.34 -8.26 5.89
CA ASP A 187 6.72 -8.37 6.34
C ASP A 187 7.09 -7.13 7.17
N SER A 188 6.54 -5.98 6.80
CA SER A 188 6.78 -4.71 7.47
C SER A 188 5.53 -3.84 7.48
N ILE A 189 5.33 -3.13 8.57
CA ILE A 189 4.17 -2.28 8.84
C ILE A 189 4.72 -0.89 9.14
N TYR A 190 4.10 0.10 8.51
CA TYR A 190 4.38 1.50 8.73
C TYR A 190 3.08 2.20 9.12
N VAL A 191 3.02 2.75 10.33
CA VAL A 191 1.83 3.40 10.87
C VAL A 191 2.10 4.88 11.02
N LEU A 192 1.16 5.67 10.52
CA LEU A 192 1.26 7.10 10.43
C LEU A 192 0.04 7.74 11.10
N ALA A 193 0.31 8.74 11.93
CA ALA A 193 -0.69 9.41 12.75
C ALA A 193 -0.38 10.89 12.82
N LYS A 194 -1.35 11.77 12.55
CA LYS A 194 -1.19 13.23 12.71
C LYS A 194 0.14 13.76 12.10
N GLY A 195 0.55 13.19 10.97
CA GLY A 195 1.79 13.56 10.25
C GLY A 195 3.09 12.91 10.71
N HIS A 196 3.06 12.07 11.75
CA HIS A 196 4.22 11.42 12.36
C HIS A 196 4.20 9.90 12.20
N CYS A 197 5.37 9.27 12.04
CA CYS A 197 5.51 7.83 12.21
C CYS A 197 5.27 7.48 13.67
N VAL A 198 4.35 6.55 13.95
CA VAL A 198 4.10 6.04 15.31
C VAL A 198 4.56 4.61 15.48
N TYR A 199 4.67 3.86 14.39
CA TYR A 199 5.20 2.50 14.42
C TYR A 199 5.84 2.14 13.08
N GLN A 200 6.99 1.50 13.14
CA GLN A 200 7.65 0.91 11.98
C GLN A 200 8.30 -0.42 12.37
N GLY A 201 7.83 -1.51 11.78
CA GLY A 201 8.35 -2.82 12.13
C GLY A 201 7.54 -4.00 11.64
N SER A 202 7.96 -5.21 12.01
CA SER A 202 7.24 -6.45 11.69
C SER A 202 5.94 -6.56 12.50
N PRO A 203 4.89 -7.24 12.01
CA PRO A 203 3.65 -7.43 12.78
C PRO A 203 3.86 -8.06 14.17
N ARG A 204 4.87 -8.92 14.30
CA ARG A 204 5.22 -9.61 15.55
C ARG A 204 5.89 -8.69 16.58
N ALA A 205 6.49 -7.59 16.14
CA ALA A 205 7.15 -6.63 17.02
C ALA A 205 6.19 -5.58 17.59
N THR A 206 4.94 -5.52 17.10
CA THR A 206 3.96 -4.52 17.51
C THR A 206 3.66 -4.58 19.01
N ILE A 207 3.37 -5.77 19.55
CA ILE A 207 3.06 -5.94 20.98
C ILE A 207 4.27 -5.62 21.88
N PRO A 208 5.48 -6.14 21.60
CA PRO A 208 6.69 -5.72 22.32
C PRO A 208 6.93 -4.20 22.29
N PHE A 209 6.71 -3.55 21.15
CA PHE A 209 6.85 -2.10 21.00
C PHE A 209 5.84 -1.33 21.86
N LEU A 210 4.57 -1.74 21.85
CA LEU A 210 3.54 -1.10 22.67
C LEU A 210 3.88 -1.20 24.17
N ARG A 211 4.41 -2.33 24.63
CA ARG A 211 4.87 -2.48 26.02
C ARG A 211 6.03 -1.54 26.37
N LEU A 212 6.95 -1.26 25.43
CA LEU A 212 8.00 -0.27 25.62
C LEU A 212 7.42 1.13 25.84
N ALA A 213 6.33 1.45 25.13
CA ALA A 213 5.55 2.67 25.30
C ALA A 213 4.62 2.66 26.54
N GLN A 214 4.71 1.63 27.40
CA GLN A 214 3.83 1.43 28.56
C GLN A 214 2.34 1.25 28.20
N LEU A 215 2.06 0.74 27.00
CA LEU A 215 0.73 0.43 26.50
C LEU A 215 0.53 -1.09 26.45
N ASP A 216 -0.42 -1.58 27.25
CA ASP A 216 -0.77 -2.99 27.27
C ASP A 216 -1.97 -3.25 26.35
N CYS A 217 -1.70 -3.90 25.21
CA CYS A 217 -2.74 -4.35 24.31
C CYS A 217 -3.60 -5.45 24.97
N PRO A 218 -4.93 -5.27 25.10
CA PRO A 218 -5.82 -6.30 25.62
C PRO A 218 -5.78 -7.57 24.76
N ARG A 219 -5.97 -8.74 25.39
CA ARG A 219 -5.90 -10.04 24.68
C ARG A 219 -7.01 -10.27 23.66
N ASN A 220 -8.14 -9.58 23.84
CA ASN A 220 -9.30 -9.63 22.95
C ASN A 220 -9.21 -8.61 21.80
N TYR A 221 -8.15 -7.81 21.75
CA TYR A 221 -7.94 -6.82 20.70
C TYR A 221 -6.91 -7.32 19.68
N SER A 222 -7.17 -7.03 18.41
CA SER A 222 -6.14 -7.18 17.37
C SER A 222 -5.08 -6.09 17.58
N PRO A 223 -3.77 -6.39 17.42
CA PRO A 223 -2.74 -5.36 17.44
C PRO A 223 -2.96 -4.25 16.40
N SER A 224 -3.57 -4.58 15.26
CA SER A 224 -3.97 -3.61 14.23
C SER A 224 -4.95 -2.58 14.78
N ASP A 225 -6.05 -3.08 15.35
CA ASP A 225 -7.19 -2.27 15.76
C ASP A 225 -6.78 -1.42 16.97
N TYR A 226 -5.99 -1.99 17.88
CA TYR A 226 -5.52 -1.29 19.06
C TYR A 226 -4.63 -0.10 18.69
N ILE A 227 -3.68 -0.29 17.76
CA ILE A 227 -2.81 0.79 17.32
C ILE A 227 -3.59 1.89 16.60
N ILE A 228 -4.58 1.52 15.78
CA ILE A 228 -5.40 2.49 15.03
C ILE A 228 -6.26 3.29 15.99
N GLU A 229 -6.94 2.63 16.93
CA GLU A 229 -7.77 3.31 17.94
C GLU A 229 -6.95 4.23 18.84
N LEU A 230 -5.75 3.80 19.25
CA LEU A 230 -4.82 4.63 20.02
C LEU A 230 -4.41 5.90 19.27
N VAL A 231 -4.17 5.78 17.97
CA VAL A 231 -3.79 6.87 17.09
C VAL A 231 -4.94 7.85 16.83
N ASP A 232 -6.15 7.30 16.66
CA ASP A 232 -7.37 8.06 16.42
C ASP A 232 -7.91 8.72 17.69
N ALA A 233 -7.49 8.25 18.87
CA ALA A 233 -7.83 8.89 20.12
C ALA A 233 -7.37 10.36 20.13
N GLU A 234 -8.22 11.23 20.70
CA GLU A 234 -7.93 12.66 20.88
C GLU A 234 -6.84 12.94 21.93
N ASP A 235 -6.14 11.91 22.41
CA ASP A 235 -4.98 12.09 23.27
C ASP A 235 -3.83 12.70 22.46
N GLY A 236 -3.59 13.99 22.69
CA GLY A 236 -2.56 14.77 22.02
C GLY A 236 -1.13 14.35 22.37
N HIS A 237 -0.92 13.56 23.44
CA HIS A 237 0.42 13.20 23.92
C HIS A 237 0.92 11.85 23.40
N LEU A 238 0.01 10.98 22.98
CA LEU A 238 0.37 9.61 22.59
C LEU A 238 1.16 9.57 21.27
N VAL A 239 0.71 10.30 20.26
CA VAL A 239 1.36 10.32 18.93
C VAL A 239 2.81 10.85 19.02
N PRO A 240 3.09 11.99 19.69
CA PRO A 240 4.46 12.44 19.93
C PRO A 240 5.34 11.41 20.65
N ALA A 241 4.82 10.77 21.71
CA ALA A 241 5.59 9.79 22.48
C ALA A 241 5.96 8.54 21.64
N LEU A 242 5.00 8.00 20.87
CA LEU A 242 5.26 6.89 19.96
C LEU A 242 6.20 7.30 18.81
N SER A 243 6.11 8.54 18.34
CA SER A 243 7.01 9.07 17.32
C SER A 243 8.45 9.22 17.82
N GLU A 244 8.64 9.65 19.07
CA GLU A 244 9.95 9.72 19.71
C GLU A 244 10.59 8.32 19.80
N LEU A 245 9.82 7.30 20.21
CA LEU A 245 10.29 5.91 20.26
C LEU A 245 10.67 5.34 18.89
N THR A 246 10.08 5.82 17.80
CA THR A 246 10.43 5.39 16.44
C THR A 246 11.48 6.29 15.77
N GLU A 247 11.90 7.37 16.45
CA GLU A 247 12.62 8.49 15.86
C GLU A 247 12.00 8.96 14.52
N ASN A 248 10.66 9.04 14.48
CA ASN A 248 9.86 9.36 13.31
C ASN A 248 10.16 8.46 12.08
N GLY A 249 10.33 7.16 12.31
CA GLY A 249 10.53 6.13 11.28
C GLY A 249 11.98 5.76 10.97
N LYS A 250 12.96 6.31 11.71
CA LYS A 250 14.36 5.89 11.58
C LYS A 250 14.63 4.54 12.24
N LEU A 251 13.91 4.21 13.31
CA LEU A 251 14.04 2.93 14.02
C LEU A 251 13.04 1.90 13.47
N ILE A 252 13.55 0.70 13.18
CA ILE A 252 12.76 -0.43 12.67
C ILE A 252 12.71 -1.53 13.72
N TYR A 253 11.52 -1.84 14.20
CA TYR A 253 11.28 -2.87 15.20
C TYR A 253 11.08 -4.24 14.55
N VAL A 254 11.99 -5.17 14.84
CA VAL A 254 11.94 -6.55 14.32
C VAL A 254 11.85 -7.50 15.50
N ALA A 255 10.96 -8.48 15.42
CA ALA A 255 10.86 -9.50 16.45
C ALA A 255 12.12 -10.38 16.45
N SER A 256 12.68 -10.65 17.63
CA SER A 256 13.82 -11.56 17.78
C SER A 256 13.51 -12.94 17.18
N PRO A 257 14.43 -13.59 16.46
CA PRO A 257 14.21 -14.93 15.86
C PRO A 257 14.00 -16.10 16.84
N GLY A 258 13.75 -15.86 18.13
CA GLY A 258 13.72 -16.90 19.16
C GLY A 258 12.64 -16.66 20.19
N GLY A 259 11.64 -17.54 20.21
CA GLY A 259 10.57 -17.54 21.19
C GLY A 259 9.51 -18.61 20.95
N HIS A 260 9.90 -19.80 20.47
CA HIS A 260 9.10 -21.00 20.72
C HIS A 260 9.45 -21.47 22.13
N ARG A 261 8.59 -21.12 23.08
CA ARG A 261 8.39 -21.88 24.31
C ARG A 261 6.89 -21.97 24.54
#